data_AF-A0A849DLA6-F1
#
_entry.id   AF-A0A849DLA6-F1
#
_cell.length_a   1.000
_cell.length_b   1.000
_cell.length_c   1.000
_cell.angle_alpha   90.00
_cell.angle_beta   90.00
_cell.angle_gamma   90.00
#
_symmetry.space_group_name_H-M   'P 1'
#
loop_
_entity.id
_entity.type
_entity.pdbx_description
1 polymer ?
#
loop_
_entity_poly.entity_id
_entity_poly.type
_entity_poly.pdbx_seq_one_letter_code
_entity_poly.pdbx_strand_id
1 'polypeptide(L)'
;TGSCTVTATRGDEWDDRFNVTYAVSGSSDWTVSINLGSGQSLQNSWNATITGTTGTLTARPNGSGNNFGITVYKNGNTTTPSATCA
;
A
#
# COMPACT_ATOMS: atom_id res chain seq x y z
N THR A 1 -11.24 -0.85 16.21
CA THR A 1 -10.03 -1.61 15.86
C THR A 1 -10.46 -3.03 15.56
N GLY A 2 -10.43 -3.42 14.29
CA GLY A 2 -11.04 -4.68 13.82
C GLY A 2 -12.24 -4.35 12.94
N SER A 3 -12.21 -4.71 11.67
CA SER A 3 -12.45 -6.10 11.23
C SER A 3 -11.71 -6.49 9.95
N CYS A 4 -10.64 -5.80 9.57
CA CYS A 4 -9.88 -6.15 8.38
C CYS A 4 -8.44 -6.55 8.68
N THR A 5 -7.97 -7.55 7.94
CA THR A 5 -6.57 -7.98 7.90
C THR A 5 -6.00 -7.53 6.57
N VAL A 6 -4.78 -6.98 6.58
CA VAL A 6 -4.05 -6.63 5.37
C VAL A 6 -2.75 -7.39 5.33
N THR A 7 -2.45 -8.01 4.18
CA THR A 7 -1.16 -8.66 3.93
C THR A 7 -0.45 -7.92 2.82
N ALA A 8 0.80 -7.51 3.08
CA ALA A 8 1.65 -6.84 2.10
C ALA A 8 2.60 -7.86 1.46
N THR A 9 2.57 -7.95 0.12
CA THR A 9 3.45 -8.83 -0.66
C THR A 9 4.29 -7.98 -1.60
N ARG A 10 5.61 -8.15 -1.52
CA ARG A 10 6.54 -7.52 -2.46
C ARG A 10 6.37 -8.16 -3.84
N GLY A 11 6.19 -7.34 -4.87
CA GLY A 11 6.10 -7.76 -6.26
C GLY A 11 7.37 -7.42 -7.03
N ASP A 12 7.19 -7.07 -8.31
CA ASP A 12 8.27 -6.67 -9.20
C ASP A 12 9.12 -5.53 -8.63
N GLU A 13 10.42 -5.60 -8.89
CA GLU A 13 11.40 -4.63 -8.42
C GLU A 13 12.33 -4.22 -9.58
N TRP A 14 12.63 -2.93 -9.63
CA TRP A 14 13.57 -2.29 -10.55
C TRP A 14 14.60 -1.50 -9.73
N ASP A 15 15.62 -0.94 -10.39
CA ASP A 15 16.68 -0.19 -9.71
C ASP A 15 16.16 1.00 -8.89
N ASP A 16 15.12 1.69 -9.38
CA ASP A 16 14.58 2.92 -8.79
C ASP A 16 13.29 2.72 -7.98
N ARG A 17 12.55 1.62 -8.18
CA ARG A 17 11.22 1.41 -7.59
C ARG A 17 10.86 -0.07 -7.40
N PHE A 18 9.78 -0.32 -6.68
CA PHE A 18 9.20 -1.65 -6.54
C PHE A 18 7.69 -1.58 -6.38
N ASN A 19 7.02 -2.68 -6.71
CA ASN A 19 5.60 -2.86 -6.51
C ASN A 19 5.32 -3.58 -5.19
N VAL A 20 4.21 -3.20 -4.55
CA VAL A 20 3.67 -3.89 -3.38
C VAL A 20 2.20 -4.13 -3.62
N THR A 21 1.77 -5.37 -3.41
CA THR A 21 0.35 -5.75 -3.44
C THR A 21 -0.14 -5.93 -2.02
N TYR A 22 -1.28 -5.32 -1.71
CA TYR A 22 -1.98 -5.45 -0.44
C TYR A 22 -3.25 -6.26 -0.65
N ALA A 23 -3.38 -7.35 0.09
CA ALA A 23 -4.58 -8.17 0.12
C ALA A 23 -5.35 -7.87 1.42
N VAL A 24 -6.55 -7.31 1.30
CA VAL A 24 -7.43 -7.03 2.43
C VAL A 24 -8.50 -8.10 2.55
N SER A 25 -8.77 -8.57 3.77
CA SER A 25 -9.81 -9.55 4.05
C SER A 25 -10.55 -9.21 5.33
N GLY A 26 -11.78 -9.70 5.49
CA GLY A 26 -12.60 -9.50 6.70
C GLY A 26 -13.55 -8.31 6.66
N SER A 27 -13.29 -7.32 5.78
CA SER A 27 -14.23 -6.23 5.49
C SER A 27 -14.17 -5.84 4.01
N SER A 28 -15.29 -5.35 3.47
CA SER A 28 -15.37 -4.68 2.16
C SER A 28 -15.32 -3.15 2.26
N ASP A 29 -15.56 -2.62 3.45
CA ASP A 29 -15.36 -1.21 3.78
C ASP A 29 -14.17 -1.14 4.75
N TRP A 30 -12.98 -0.92 4.17
CA TRP A 30 -11.71 -0.97 4.89
C TRP A 30 -10.96 0.34 4.71
N THR A 31 -10.20 0.72 5.74
CA THR A 31 -9.20 1.78 5.62
C THR A 31 -7.83 1.20 5.94
N VAL A 32 -6.94 1.16 4.95
CA VAL A 32 -5.56 0.70 5.13
C VAL A 32 -4.62 1.89 5.26
N SER A 33 -3.86 1.94 6.37
CA SER A 33 -2.78 2.90 6.56
C SER A 33 -1.45 2.25 6.18
N ILE A 34 -0.78 2.81 5.18
CA ILE A 34 0.50 2.31 4.65
C ILE A 34 1.60 3.25 5.12
N ASN A 35 2.59 2.74 5.84
CA ASN A 35 3.74 3.52 6.29
C ASN A 35 4.91 3.29 5.35
N LEU A 36 5.15 4.25 4.46
CA LEU A 36 6.33 4.26 3.61
C LEU A 36 7.59 4.45 4.47
N GLY A 37 8.67 3.79 4.05
CA GLY A 37 9.99 3.99 4.66
C GLY A 37 10.51 5.41 4.43
N SER A 38 11.47 5.83 5.25
CA SER A 38 12.16 7.12 5.05
C SER A 38 12.69 7.24 3.63
N GLY A 39 12.45 8.39 2.99
CA GLY A 39 12.83 8.69 1.61
C GLY A 39 11.88 8.13 0.55
N GLN A 40 11.09 7.11 0.84
CA GLN A 40 10.18 6.51 -0.14
C GLN A 40 9.02 7.44 -0.51
N SER A 41 8.57 7.35 -1.75
CA SER A 41 7.40 8.08 -2.24
C SER A 41 6.52 7.21 -3.13
N LEU A 42 5.22 7.50 -3.11
CA LEU A 42 4.25 6.86 -3.98
C LEU A 42 4.49 7.31 -5.43
N GLN A 43 4.68 6.35 -6.33
CA GLN A 43 4.79 6.59 -7.76
C GLN A 43 3.46 6.40 -8.47
N ASN A 44 2.75 5.32 -8.14
CA ASN A 44 1.47 4.97 -8.74
C ASN A 44 0.66 4.04 -7.82
N SER A 45 -0.64 3.92 -8.08
CA SER A 45 -1.53 2.99 -7.37
C SER A 45 -2.65 2.49 -8.28
N TRP A 46 -3.16 1.29 -8.00
CA TRP A 46 -4.29 0.69 -8.72
C TRP A 46 -5.22 -0.07 -7.77
N ASN A 47 -6.48 -0.27 -8.20
CA ASN A 47 -7.54 -1.00 -7.48
C ASN A 47 -7.89 -0.48 -6.07
N ALA A 48 -7.40 0.71 -5.70
CA ALA A 48 -7.78 1.42 -4.49
C ALA A 48 -7.62 2.92 -4.68
N THR A 49 -8.34 3.71 -3.89
CA THR A 49 -8.15 5.15 -3.79
C THR A 49 -7.09 5.42 -2.72
N ILE A 50 -5.93 5.94 -3.14
CA ILE A 50 -4.82 6.29 -2.24
C ILE A 50 -4.78 7.80 -2.02
N THR A 51 -4.61 8.21 -0.76
CA THR A 51 -4.38 9.61 -0.36
C THR A 51 -3.01 9.73 0.29
N GLY A 52 -2.23 10.71 -0.14
CA GLY A 52 -0.86 10.95 0.30
C GLY A 52 0.18 10.53 -0.75
N THR A 53 1.41 10.98 -0.59
CA THR A 53 2.54 10.67 -1.48
C THR A 53 3.82 10.27 -0.76
N THR A 54 3.95 10.59 0.53
CA THR A 54 5.12 10.28 1.38
C THR A 54 4.65 10.02 2.81
N GLY A 55 5.50 9.40 3.64
CA GLY A 55 5.15 9.06 5.02
C GLY A 55 4.03 8.04 5.10
N THR A 56 2.92 8.40 5.76
CA THR A 56 1.76 7.52 5.88
C THR A 56 0.73 7.81 4.78
N LEU A 57 0.47 6.81 3.93
CA LEU A 57 -0.59 6.84 2.94
C LEU A 57 -1.87 6.24 3.52
N THR A 58 -3.02 6.69 3.04
CA THR A 58 -4.32 6.09 3.36
C THR A 58 -4.94 5.49 2.10
N ALA A 59 -5.29 4.21 2.15
CA ALA A 59 -5.94 3.48 1.07
C ALA A 59 -7.39 3.14 1.44
N ARG A 60 -8.30 3.31 0.48
CA ARG A 60 -9.72 2.96 0.61
C ARG A 60 -10.23 2.18 -0.62
N PRO A 61 -11.23 1.31 -0.45
CA PRO A 61 -11.81 0.56 -1.57
C PRO A 61 -12.48 1.50 -2.57
N ASN A 62 -12.39 1.15 -3.86
CA ASN A 62 -13.01 1.92 -4.95
C ASN A 62 -13.99 1.06 -5.79
N GLY A 63 -14.41 -0.09 -5.27
CA GLY A 63 -15.25 -1.06 -5.97
C GLY A 63 -14.50 -2.11 -6.81
N SER A 64 -13.16 -2.01 -6.94
CA SER A 64 -12.34 -2.96 -7.71
C SER A 64 -11.91 -4.22 -6.94
N GLY A 65 -12.56 -4.50 -5.80
CA GLY A 65 -12.22 -5.60 -4.90
C GLY A 65 -11.33 -5.18 -3.72
N ASN A 66 -10.82 -6.17 -2.99
CA ASN A 66 -10.04 -5.97 -1.76
C ASN A 66 -8.53 -6.16 -1.96
N ASN A 67 -8.08 -6.38 -3.20
CA ASN A 67 -6.68 -6.52 -3.56
C ASN A 67 -6.25 -5.31 -4.37
N PHE A 68 -5.31 -4.55 -3.84
CA PHE A 68 -4.80 -3.34 -4.48
C PHE A 68 -3.29 -3.33 -4.47
N GLY A 69 -2.69 -2.42 -5.24
CA GLY A 69 -1.25 -2.30 -5.27
C GLY A 69 -0.77 -0.88 -5.45
N ILE A 70 0.48 -0.68 -5.08
CA ILE A 70 1.21 0.58 -5.22
C ILE A 70 2.58 0.32 -5.84
N THR A 71 3.07 1.31 -6.56
CA THR A 71 4.47 1.41 -6.96
C THR A 71 5.13 2.46 -6.07
N VAL A 72 6.27 2.13 -5.48
CA VAL A 72 7.01 2.97 -4.54
C VAL A 72 8.40 3.24 -5.07
N TYR A 73 8.80 4.50 -5.14
CA TYR A 73 10.19 4.87 -5.38
C TYR A 73 11.04 4.52 -4.16
N LYS A 74 12.17 3.83 -4.39
CA LYS A 74 13.10 3.41 -3.33
C LYS A 74 13.76 4.62 -2.67
N ASN A 75 14.28 5.55 -3.47
CA ASN A 75 15.08 6.69 -3.00
C ASN A 75 16.16 6.29 -1.98
N GLY A 76 16.84 5.16 -2.24
CA GLY A 76 17.85 4.59 -1.33
C GLY A 76 17.30 3.65 -0.24
N ASN A 77 15.99 3.43 -0.17
CA ASN A 77 15.35 2.57 0.81
C ASN A 77 14.53 1.45 0.15
N THR A 78 14.94 0.20 0.39
CA THR A 78 14.30 -1.02 -0.14
C THR A 78 13.41 -1.73 0.87
N THR A 79 13.13 -1.10 2.01
CA THR A 79 12.24 -1.68 3.03
C THR A 79 10.82 -1.75 2.48
N THR A 80 10.15 -2.88 2.68
CA THR A 80 8.74 -3.00 2.30
C THR A 80 7.90 -2.16 3.26
N PRO A 81 7.04 -1.26 2.78
CA PRO A 81 6.14 -0.49 3.63
C PRO A 81 5.26 -1.41 4.49
N SER A 82 5.10 -1.05 5.76
CA SER A 82 4.14 -1.75 6.63
C SER A 82 2.73 -1.23 6.38
N ALA A 83 1.74 -2.09 6.55
CA ALA A 83 0.34 -1.70 6.42
C ALA A 83 -0.47 -2.19 7.62
N THR A 84 -1.37 -1.34 8.09
CA THR A 84 -2.38 -1.68 9.09
C THR A 84 -3.76 -1.41 8.53
N CYS A 85 -4.74 -2.19 8.96
CA CYS A 85 -6.12 -2.06 8.49
C CYS A 85 -7.04 -1.79 9.68
N ALA A 86 -8.01 -0.90 9.48
CA ALA A 86 -9.04 -0.56 10.45
C ALA A 86 -10.43 -0.62 9.84
#